data_AF-A0A7Z2SNG1-F1
#
_entry.id   AF-A0A7Z2SNG1-F1
#
_cell.length_a   1.000
_cell.length_b   1.000
_cell.length_c   1.000
_cell.angle_alpha   90.00
_cell.angle_beta   90.00
_cell.angle_gamma   90.00
#
_symmetry.space_group_name_H-M   'P 1'
#
loop_
_entity.id
_entity.type
_entity.pdbx_description
1 polymer ?
#
loop_
_entity_poly.entity_id
_entity_poly.type
_entity_poly.pdbx_seq_one_letter_code
_entity_poly.pdbx_strand_id
1 'polypeptide(L)'
;MTASLPAFPDYEPFRTWRADPAQWLPIARDIARSNGLACAAPHVFSTGTNLVLALDENLILKIFPPFLRAQFVSEQGALAQLQGRLRIAIPEIVVEGERDGWPYLVITRLTGALGADVWPSLPEADKERVLAEIGETIAEVQRAPVGPLAQIEPGWDAFMRRQIEGCRARHARLGLPQKFLDGLDDLLGDAATLTALNGPPVILTGEYIPENFLLSRGGSGWQLAGLFDFGDVMTGRAEYDLLGPSAFMTAGVPRRVQSLFAGFGYSAADVTPDLKRRLMALMLLHRASDPVRHFCIEGWQQKAANLRELQDLLWPI
;
A
#
# COMPACT_ATOMS: atom_id res chain seq x y z
N MET A 1 -33.30 5.98 20.66
CA MET A 1 -33.07 6.27 19.24
C MET A 1 -31.89 5.44 18.78
N THR A 2 -32.04 4.59 17.77
CA THR A 2 -30.91 3.90 17.15
C THR A 2 -30.01 4.93 16.50
N ALA A 3 -28.74 4.98 16.90
CA ALA A 3 -27.76 5.82 16.23
C ALA A 3 -27.61 5.39 14.76
N SER A 4 -27.47 6.36 13.86
CA SER A 4 -27.36 6.15 12.41
C SER A 4 -26.05 6.75 11.89
N LEU A 5 -25.45 6.14 10.88
CA LEU A 5 -24.28 6.71 10.22
C LEU A 5 -24.71 7.91 9.35
N PRO A 6 -24.13 9.10 9.55
CA PRO A 6 -24.48 10.27 8.76
C PRO A 6 -23.92 10.15 7.33
N ALA A 7 -24.45 10.96 6.41
CA ALA A 7 -23.87 11.13 5.09
C ALA A 7 -22.84 12.28 5.11
N PHE A 8 -21.67 12.06 4.53
CA PHE A 8 -20.66 13.09 4.34
C PHE A 8 -20.41 13.33 2.85
N PRO A 9 -20.35 14.59 2.39
CA PRO A 9 -20.10 14.90 0.99
C PRO A 9 -18.61 14.75 0.60
N ASP A 10 -17.70 14.92 1.56
CA ASP A 10 -16.25 14.86 1.38
C ASP A 10 -15.53 14.46 2.68
N TYR A 11 -14.19 14.42 2.62
CA TYR A 11 -13.35 13.81 3.65
C TYR A 11 -13.19 14.67 4.92
N GLU A 12 -13.17 16.00 4.85
CA GLU A 12 -12.79 16.84 6.02
C GLU A 12 -13.82 16.81 7.17
N PRO A 13 -15.14 16.97 6.93
CA PRO A 13 -16.16 16.80 7.96
C PRO A 13 -16.16 15.37 8.50
N PHE A 14 -15.99 14.38 7.62
CA PHE A 14 -15.90 12.98 8.02
C PHE A 14 -14.68 12.72 8.91
N ARG A 15 -13.51 13.29 8.60
CA ARG A 15 -12.28 13.15 9.37
C ARG A 15 -12.47 13.65 10.80
N THR A 16 -13.11 14.80 10.96
CA THR A 16 -13.42 15.38 12.28
C THR A 16 -14.37 14.47 13.07
N TRP A 17 -15.43 13.97 12.42
CA TRP A 17 -16.40 13.06 13.03
C TRP A 17 -15.79 11.70 13.40
N ARG A 18 -14.98 11.13 12.50
CA ARG A 18 -14.25 9.87 12.69
C ARG A 18 -13.33 9.91 13.91
N ALA A 19 -12.69 11.05 14.16
CA ALA A 19 -11.75 11.22 15.26
C ALA A 19 -12.40 11.15 16.66
N ASP A 20 -13.73 11.15 16.75
CA ASP A 20 -14.49 11.03 17.99
C ASP A 20 -15.26 9.70 18.05
N PRO A 21 -14.68 8.64 18.66
CA PRO A 21 -15.33 7.34 18.77
C PRO A 21 -16.68 7.35 19.47
N ALA A 22 -16.97 8.34 20.32
CA ALA A 22 -18.27 8.43 20.99
C ALA A 22 -19.43 8.54 20.00
N GLN A 23 -19.17 9.10 18.81
CA GLN A 23 -20.20 9.32 17.79
C GLN A 23 -20.54 8.06 16.99
N TRP A 24 -19.63 7.10 16.87
CA TRP A 24 -19.79 5.95 15.96
C TRP A 24 -19.59 4.58 16.59
N LEU A 25 -18.87 4.48 17.71
CA LEU A 25 -18.67 3.21 18.42
C LEU A 25 -19.99 2.53 18.85
N PRO A 26 -21.05 3.25 19.27
CA PRO A 26 -22.36 2.62 19.50
C PRO A 26 -22.94 1.95 18.25
N ILE A 27 -22.72 2.53 17.06
CA ILE A 27 -23.19 1.98 15.79
C ILE A 27 -22.38 0.74 15.40
N ALA A 28 -21.05 0.78 15.57
CA ALA A 28 -20.18 -0.37 15.34
C ALA A 28 -20.53 -1.55 16.26
N ARG A 29 -20.86 -1.29 17.53
CA ARG A 29 -21.36 -2.30 18.47
C ARG A 29 -22.72 -2.87 18.06
N ASP A 30 -23.58 -2.06 17.47
CA ASP A 30 -24.88 -2.50 16.94
C ASP A 30 -24.69 -3.43 15.74
N ILE A 31 -23.78 -3.10 14.82
CA ILE A 31 -23.38 -3.94 13.69
C ILE A 31 -22.82 -5.29 14.18
N ALA A 32 -21.94 -5.29 15.18
CA ALA A 32 -21.42 -6.52 15.75
C ALA A 32 -22.55 -7.38 16.34
N ARG A 33 -23.44 -6.76 17.14
CA ARG A 33 -24.57 -7.44 17.78
C ARG A 33 -25.57 -8.02 16.78
N SER A 34 -25.91 -7.29 15.71
CA SER A 34 -26.84 -7.75 14.68
C SER A 34 -26.32 -8.96 13.91
N ASN A 35 -25.00 -9.14 13.86
CA ASN A 35 -24.32 -10.29 13.27
C ASN A 35 -23.97 -11.39 14.31
N GLY A 36 -24.45 -11.27 15.55
CA GLY A 36 -24.18 -12.25 16.61
C GLY A 36 -22.73 -12.28 17.10
N LEU A 37 -21.97 -11.22 16.87
CA LEU A 37 -20.56 -11.11 17.25
C LEU A 37 -20.39 -10.41 18.61
N ALA A 38 -19.40 -10.86 19.39
CA ALA A 38 -19.02 -10.23 20.64
C ALA A 38 -18.26 -8.92 20.38
N CYS A 39 -18.46 -7.92 21.25
CA CYS A 39 -17.77 -6.62 21.18
C CYS A 39 -17.70 -5.98 22.58
N ALA A 40 -17.15 -6.74 23.55
CA ALA A 40 -17.11 -6.32 24.95
C ALA A 40 -16.09 -5.20 25.20
N ALA A 41 -14.88 -5.34 24.64
CA ALA A 41 -13.77 -4.40 24.81
C ALA A 41 -13.16 -4.02 23.46
N PRO A 42 -13.89 -3.27 22.61
CA PRO A 42 -13.38 -2.90 21.30
C PRO A 42 -12.15 -2.01 21.40
N HIS A 43 -11.17 -2.27 20.54
CA HIS A 43 -10.00 -1.41 20.37
C HIS A 43 -10.14 -0.60 19.08
N VAL A 44 -10.20 0.73 19.20
CA VAL A 44 -10.32 1.63 18.05
C VAL A 44 -8.95 1.96 17.50
N PHE A 45 -8.77 1.82 16.20
CA PHE A 45 -7.57 2.28 15.50
C PHE A 45 -7.78 3.72 15.03
N SER A 46 -6.98 4.64 15.55
CA SER A 46 -7.13 6.08 15.28
C SER A 46 -6.54 6.53 13.94
N THR A 47 -5.63 5.74 13.36
CA THR A 47 -4.98 6.00 12.07
C THR A 47 -5.79 5.42 10.90
N GLY A 48 -5.50 5.84 9.67
CA GLY A 48 -6.18 5.38 8.45
C GLY A 48 -7.35 6.24 8.00
N THR A 49 -7.98 5.82 6.89
CA THR A 49 -9.07 6.56 6.22
C THR A 49 -10.46 6.09 6.60
N ASN A 50 -10.63 4.83 6.98
CA ASN A 50 -11.94 4.23 7.31
C ASN A 50 -12.16 4.11 8.82
N LEU A 51 -13.37 3.76 9.26
CA LEU A 51 -13.59 3.38 10.66
C LEU A 51 -13.08 1.96 10.86
N VAL A 52 -12.13 1.77 11.76
CA VAL A 52 -11.52 0.46 12.02
C VAL A 52 -11.47 0.21 13.52
N LEU A 53 -11.96 -0.95 13.95
CA LEU A 53 -11.85 -1.40 15.32
C LEU A 53 -11.65 -2.91 15.39
N ALA A 54 -10.89 -3.35 16.37
CA ALA A 54 -10.94 -4.73 16.79
C ALA A 54 -12.21 -4.94 17.63
N LEU A 55 -13.02 -5.94 17.29
CA LEU A 55 -14.17 -6.36 18.09
C LEU A 55 -13.71 -7.15 19.31
N ASP A 56 -12.66 -7.96 19.12
CA ASP A 56 -11.99 -8.77 20.13
C ASP A 56 -10.52 -9.08 19.70
N GLU A 57 -9.96 -10.19 20.17
CA GLU A 57 -8.62 -10.64 19.82
C GLU A 57 -8.52 -11.25 18.40
N ASN A 58 -9.65 -11.60 17.79
CA ASN A 58 -9.71 -12.39 16.56
C ASN A 58 -10.35 -11.66 15.37
N LEU A 59 -11.14 -10.61 15.59
CA LEU A 59 -11.91 -9.94 14.53
C LEU A 59 -11.68 -8.43 14.49
N ILE A 60 -11.56 -7.92 13.27
CA ILE A 60 -11.59 -6.50 12.93
C ILE A 60 -12.89 -6.18 12.22
N LEU A 61 -13.55 -5.08 12.59
CA LEU A 61 -14.63 -4.46 11.82
C LEU A 61 -14.07 -3.23 11.09
N LYS A 62 -14.27 -3.18 9.78
CA LYS A 62 -13.92 -2.04 8.92
C LYS A 62 -15.20 -1.51 8.27
N ILE A 63 -15.51 -0.23 8.49
CA ILE A 63 -16.71 0.44 7.96
C ILE A 63 -16.27 1.56 7.04
N PHE A 64 -16.80 1.58 5.83
CA PHE A 64 -16.37 2.47 4.76
C PHE A 64 -17.44 3.54 4.50
N PRO A 65 -17.11 4.83 4.50
CA PRO A 65 -18.04 5.87 4.10
C PRO A 65 -18.41 5.72 2.61
N PRO A 66 -19.63 6.13 2.19
CA PRO A 66 -20.07 5.98 0.81
C PRO A 66 -19.12 6.58 -0.25
N PHE A 67 -18.49 7.71 0.05
CA PHE A 67 -17.53 8.35 -0.86
C PHE A 67 -16.19 7.59 -0.98
N LEU A 68 -15.90 6.63 -0.08
CA LEU A 68 -14.77 5.69 -0.16
C LEU A 68 -15.23 4.26 -0.52
N ARG A 69 -16.42 4.08 -1.11
CA ARG A 69 -16.93 2.75 -1.49
C ARG A 69 -15.97 1.97 -2.41
N ALA A 70 -15.17 2.66 -3.22
CA ALA A 70 -14.14 2.03 -4.04
C ALA A 70 -13.11 1.25 -3.19
N GLN A 71 -12.81 1.70 -1.97
CA GLN A 71 -11.91 0.97 -1.06
C GLN A 71 -12.53 -0.32 -0.55
N PHE A 72 -13.82 -0.31 -0.23
CA PHE A 72 -14.55 -1.54 0.11
C PHE A 72 -14.52 -2.55 -1.04
N VAL A 73 -14.80 -2.11 -2.28
CA VAL A 73 -14.80 -2.98 -3.47
C VAL A 73 -13.42 -3.59 -3.70
N SER A 74 -12.37 -2.77 -3.55
CA SER A 74 -10.98 -3.21 -3.75
C SER A 74 -10.56 -4.23 -2.68
N GLU A 75 -10.85 -3.95 -1.41
CA GLU A 75 -10.49 -4.83 -0.30
C GLU A 75 -11.28 -6.14 -0.32
N GLN A 76 -12.60 -6.07 -0.50
CA GLN A 76 -13.46 -7.26 -0.61
C GLN A 76 -13.01 -8.15 -1.78
N GLY A 77 -12.78 -7.56 -2.95
CA GLY A 77 -12.35 -8.29 -4.14
C GLY A 77 -10.96 -8.90 -3.97
N ALA A 78 -10.01 -8.16 -3.37
CA ALA A 78 -8.64 -8.61 -3.20
C ALA A 78 -8.54 -9.77 -2.21
N LEU A 79 -9.19 -9.66 -1.04
CA LEU A 79 -9.20 -10.74 -0.06
C LEU A 79 -9.83 -12.00 -0.63
N ALA A 80 -10.96 -11.88 -1.34
CA ALA A 80 -11.58 -13.02 -2.02
C ALA A 80 -10.69 -13.64 -3.10
N GLN A 81 -9.99 -12.81 -3.88
CA GLN A 81 -9.16 -13.28 -5.00
C GLN A 81 -7.87 -13.96 -4.53
N LEU A 82 -7.29 -13.50 -3.41
CA LEU A 82 -6.01 -13.96 -2.85
C LEU A 82 -6.15 -15.06 -1.79
N GLN A 83 -7.37 -15.34 -1.32
CA GLN A 83 -7.62 -16.37 -0.30
C GLN A 83 -6.98 -17.71 -0.68
N GLY A 84 -6.14 -18.25 0.22
CA GLY A 84 -5.46 -19.53 0.04
C GLY A 84 -4.36 -19.55 -1.03
N ARG A 85 -3.93 -18.39 -1.55
CA ARG A 85 -2.91 -18.30 -2.62
C ARG A 85 -1.55 -17.76 -2.16
N LEU A 86 -1.49 -17.20 -0.96
CA LEU A 86 -0.29 -16.57 -0.42
C LEU A 86 0.30 -17.41 0.72
N ARG A 87 1.61 -17.33 0.90
CA ARG A 87 2.30 -17.98 2.02
C ARG A 87 2.12 -17.23 3.34
N ILE A 88 2.03 -15.90 3.26
CA ILE A 88 1.79 -15.05 4.42
C ILE A 88 0.30 -14.97 4.73
N ALA A 89 -0.04 -14.63 5.97
CA ALA A 89 -1.42 -14.42 6.36
C ALA A 89 -1.96 -13.10 5.79
N ILE A 90 -3.18 -13.14 5.27
CA ILE A 90 -4.01 -11.97 4.95
C ILE A 90 -5.35 -12.12 5.67
N PRO A 91 -6.09 -11.03 5.92
CA PRO A 91 -7.38 -11.12 6.58
C PRO A 91 -8.37 -11.97 5.76
N GLU A 92 -9.18 -12.77 6.43
CA GLU A 92 -10.27 -13.51 5.80
C GLU A 92 -11.59 -12.82 6.10
N ILE A 93 -12.48 -12.73 5.10
CA ILE A 93 -13.81 -12.12 5.27
C ILE A 93 -14.70 -13.09 6.06
N VAL A 94 -15.21 -12.62 7.19
CA VAL A 94 -16.15 -13.35 8.05
C VAL A 94 -17.58 -12.88 7.82
N VAL A 95 -17.78 -11.56 7.71
CA VAL A 95 -19.09 -10.95 7.43
C VAL A 95 -18.91 -9.81 6.45
N GLU A 96 -19.85 -9.69 5.51
CA GLU A 96 -20.03 -8.54 4.64
C GLU A 96 -21.44 -7.99 4.86
N GLY A 97 -21.59 -6.67 4.88
CA GLY A 97 -22.91 -6.05 4.97
C GLY A 97 -22.90 -4.56 4.73
N GLU A 98 -24.05 -3.94 4.93
CA GLU A 98 -24.23 -2.48 4.79
C GLU A 98 -25.10 -1.94 5.92
N ARG A 99 -24.76 -0.73 6.40
CA ARG A 99 -25.52 0.01 7.42
C ARG A 99 -25.66 1.45 6.97
N ASP A 100 -26.90 1.94 6.80
CA ASP A 100 -27.18 3.33 6.43
C ASP A 100 -26.43 3.79 5.16
N GLY A 101 -26.22 2.89 4.19
CA GLY A 101 -25.44 3.14 2.96
C GLY A 101 -23.92 2.97 3.09
N TRP A 102 -23.41 2.67 4.29
CA TRP A 102 -22.00 2.41 4.55
C TRP A 102 -21.73 0.92 4.49
N PRO A 103 -20.99 0.41 3.48
CA PRO A 103 -20.60 -0.99 3.48
C PRO A 103 -19.60 -1.26 4.60
N TYR A 104 -19.56 -2.49 5.08
CA TYR A 104 -18.62 -2.94 6.10
C TYR A 104 -18.15 -4.37 5.87
N LEU A 105 -16.95 -4.67 6.37
CA LEU A 105 -16.37 -6.00 6.45
C LEU A 105 -16.03 -6.31 7.91
N VAL A 106 -16.38 -7.51 8.36
CA VAL A 106 -15.73 -8.15 9.51
C VAL A 106 -14.71 -9.12 8.95
N ILE A 107 -13.45 -8.94 9.33
CA ILE A 107 -12.32 -9.73 8.85
C ILE A 107 -11.54 -10.33 10.02
N THR A 108 -10.80 -11.41 9.78
CA THR A 108 -9.91 -11.97 10.79
C THR A 108 -8.78 -10.99 11.15
N ARG A 109 -8.41 -10.96 12.42
CA ARG A 109 -7.31 -10.16 12.96
C ARG A 109 -6.02 -10.95 12.83
N LEU A 110 -5.03 -10.35 12.19
CA LEU A 110 -3.71 -10.94 12.06
C LEU A 110 -2.90 -10.80 13.35
N THR A 111 -1.96 -11.73 13.55
CA THR A 111 -1.07 -11.75 14.72
C THR A 111 0.35 -11.34 14.33
N GLY A 112 1.03 -10.64 15.23
CA GLY A 112 2.39 -10.14 15.01
C GLY A 112 2.58 -8.71 15.54
N ALA A 113 3.79 -8.20 15.42
CA ALA A 113 4.14 -6.83 15.75
C ALA A 113 4.08 -5.96 14.47
N LEU A 114 3.63 -4.72 14.58
CA LEU A 114 3.52 -3.81 13.45
C LEU A 114 4.89 -3.53 12.83
N GLY A 115 4.99 -3.58 11.50
CA GLY A 115 6.22 -3.31 10.78
C GLY A 115 6.83 -1.96 11.14
N ALA A 116 6.02 -0.91 11.22
CA ALA A 116 6.44 0.45 11.56
C ALA A 116 7.13 0.55 12.93
N ASP A 117 6.68 -0.25 13.91
CA ASP A 117 7.23 -0.23 15.26
C ASP A 117 8.58 -0.97 15.34
N VAL A 118 8.71 -2.06 14.57
CA VAL A 118 9.84 -2.98 14.69
C VAL A 118 10.94 -2.69 13.68
N TRP A 119 10.58 -2.36 12.43
CA TRP A 119 11.49 -2.17 11.30
C TRP A 119 12.72 -1.30 11.61
N PRO A 120 12.58 -0.12 12.27
CA PRO A 120 13.73 0.74 12.55
C PRO A 120 14.82 0.06 13.40
N SER A 121 14.41 -0.85 14.28
CA SER A 121 15.27 -1.53 15.25
C SER A 121 15.80 -2.90 14.78
N LEU A 122 15.35 -3.38 13.62
CA LEU A 122 15.77 -4.68 13.11
C LEU A 122 17.27 -4.75 12.84
N PRO A 123 17.94 -5.88 13.16
CA PRO A 123 19.26 -6.19 12.64
C PRO A 123 19.27 -6.16 11.10
N GLU A 124 20.38 -5.77 10.49
CA GLU A 124 20.46 -5.65 9.03
C GLU A 124 20.17 -6.97 8.29
N ALA A 125 20.64 -8.10 8.82
CA ALA A 125 20.33 -9.42 8.27
C ALA A 125 18.83 -9.72 8.26
N ASP A 126 18.09 -9.21 9.24
CA ASP A 126 16.64 -9.38 9.32
C ASP A 126 15.92 -8.42 8.38
N LYS A 127 16.43 -7.19 8.17
CA LYS A 127 15.91 -6.27 7.15
C LYS A 127 16.05 -6.84 5.75
N GLU A 128 17.21 -7.43 5.43
CA GLU A 128 17.46 -8.11 4.17
C GLU A 128 16.50 -9.29 3.96
N ARG A 129 16.27 -10.12 5.01
CA ARG A 129 15.33 -11.23 4.95
C ARG A 129 13.90 -10.77 4.70
N VAL A 130 13.42 -9.81 5.50
CA VAL A 130 12.07 -9.25 5.36
C VAL A 130 11.87 -8.64 3.97
N LEU A 131 12.87 -7.95 3.41
CA LEU A 131 12.78 -7.42 2.06
C LEU A 131 12.71 -8.50 0.98
N ALA A 132 13.45 -9.60 1.14
CA ALA A 132 13.33 -10.76 0.26
C ALA A 132 11.92 -11.37 0.33
N GLU A 133 11.39 -11.58 1.54
CA GLU A 133 10.03 -12.10 1.75
C GLU A 133 8.95 -11.16 1.20
N ILE A 134 9.14 -9.84 1.29
CA ILE A 134 8.27 -8.85 0.64
C ILE A 134 8.33 -9.01 -0.88
N GLY A 135 9.52 -9.09 -1.48
CA GLY A 135 9.67 -9.34 -2.92
C GLY A 135 8.95 -10.63 -3.36
N GLU A 136 9.14 -11.71 -2.62
CA GLU A 136 8.47 -12.99 -2.87
C GLU A 136 6.94 -12.86 -2.77
N THR A 137 6.44 -12.15 -1.76
CA THR A 137 5.01 -11.88 -1.57
C THR A 137 4.44 -11.08 -2.73
N ILE A 138 5.13 -10.04 -3.21
CA ILE A 138 4.72 -9.29 -4.40
C ILE A 138 4.55 -10.24 -5.58
N ALA A 139 5.55 -11.10 -5.83
CA ALA A 139 5.49 -12.07 -6.92
C ALA A 139 4.38 -13.12 -6.74
N GLU A 140 4.03 -13.50 -5.51
CA GLU A 140 2.90 -14.40 -5.21
C GLU A 140 1.54 -13.74 -5.52
N VAL A 141 1.35 -12.51 -5.05
CA VAL A 141 0.14 -11.72 -5.32
C VAL A 141 -0.04 -11.54 -6.83
N GLN A 142 1.04 -11.20 -7.54
CA GLN A 142 0.99 -10.93 -8.99
C GLN A 142 0.84 -12.20 -9.84
N ARG A 143 1.06 -13.39 -9.28
CA ARG A 143 0.74 -14.68 -9.92
C ARG A 143 -0.74 -15.04 -9.80
N ALA A 144 -1.47 -14.47 -8.85
CA ALA A 144 -2.90 -14.72 -8.73
C ALA A 144 -3.65 -14.12 -9.94
N PRO A 145 -4.71 -14.79 -10.43
CA PRO A 145 -5.51 -14.23 -11.52
C PRO A 145 -6.19 -12.94 -11.04
N VAL A 146 -6.16 -11.88 -11.85
CA VAL A 146 -6.80 -10.59 -11.51
C VAL A 146 -8.31 -10.70 -11.29
N GLY A 147 -8.98 -11.63 -11.98
CA GLY A 147 -10.40 -11.90 -11.81
C GLY A 147 -11.27 -10.63 -11.87
N PRO A 148 -12.25 -10.46 -10.96
CA PRO A 148 -13.10 -9.27 -10.90
C PRO A 148 -12.35 -7.95 -10.69
N LEU A 149 -11.13 -7.97 -10.14
CA LEU A 149 -10.33 -6.75 -9.91
C LEU A 149 -9.95 -6.05 -11.21
N ALA A 150 -9.98 -6.75 -12.34
CA ALA A 150 -9.76 -6.14 -13.66
C ALA A 150 -10.81 -5.09 -14.04
N GLN A 151 -11.96 -5.05 -13.35
CA GLN A 151 -13.04 -4.09 -13.58
C GLN A 151 -12.96 -2.86 -12.65
N ILE A 152 -11.95 -2.78 -11.77
CA ILE A 152 -11.75 -1.61 -10.91
C ILE A 152 -11.30 -0.44 -11.76
N GLU A 153 -12.03 0.67 -11.66
CA GLU A 153 -11.73 1.92 -12.35
C GLU A 153 -11.06 2.94 -11.39
N PRO A 154 -10.17 3.81 -11.91
CA PRO A 154 -9.75 3.90 -13.31
C PRO A 154 -8.80 2.76 -13.71
N GLY A 155 -8.98 2.21 -14.91
CA GLY A 155 -8.01 1.27 -15.49
C GLY A 155 -6.61 1.90 -15.67
N TRP A 156 -5.57 1.06 -15.73
CA TRP A 156 -4.16 1.45 -15.71
C TRP A 156 -3.80 2.59 -16.68
N ASP A 157 -4.24 2.52 -17.94
CA ASP A 157 -3.92 3.55 -18.94
C ASP A 157 -4.58 4.90 -18.65
N ALA A 158 -5.81 4.89 -18.11
CA ALA A 158 -6.49 6.10 -17.69
C ALA A 158 -5.83 6.68 -16.43
N PHE A 159 -5.44 5.81 -15.49
CA PHE A 159 -4.70 6.19 -14.30
C PHE A 159 -3.35 6.84 -14.65
N MET A 160 -2.51 6.18 -15.46
CA MET A 160 -1.19 6.70 -15.86
C MET A 160 -1.30 8.01 -16.64
N ARG A 161 -2.27 8.16 -17.55
CA ARG A 161 -2.49 9.45 -18.26
C ARG A 161 -2.76 10.60 -17.29
N ARG A 162 -3.66 10.41 -16.32
CA ARG A 162 -3.95 11.41 -15.28
C ARG A 162 -2.71 11.70 -14.42
N GLN A 163 -1.94 10.66 -14.09
CA GLN A 163 -0.71 10.82 -13.31
C GLN A 163 0.35 11.62 -14.06
N ILE A 164 0.51 11.40 -15.37
CA ILE A 164 1.45 12.11 -16.24
C ILE A 164 1.06 13.58 -16.34
N GLU A 165 -0.22 13.87 -16.64
CA GLU A 165 -0.74 15.23 -16.79
C GLU A 165 -0.54 16.07 -15.50
N GLY A 166 -0.78 15.46 -14.33
CA GLY A 166 -0.63 16.14 -13.03
C GLY A 166 0.78 16.11 -12.43
N CYS A 167 1.73 15.36 -13.00
CA CYS A 167 2.99 15.00 -12.34
C CYS A 167 3.81 16.23 -11.93
N ARG A 168 4.09 17.11 -12.89
CA ARG A 168 4.94 18.30 -12.69
C ARG A 168 4.34 19.25 -11.65
N ALA A 169 3.07 19.59 -11.79
CA ALA A 169 2.37 20.50 -10.88
C ALA A 169 2.31 19.93 -9.46
N ARG A 170 2.06 18.62 -9.32
CA ARG A 170 2.07 17.93 -8.02
C ARG A 170 3.44 18.04 -7.35
N HIS A 171 4.52 17.67 -8.03
CA HIS A 171 5.85 17.65 -7.43
C HIS A 171 6.40 19.05 -7.13
N ALA A 172 6.08 20.05 -7.95
CA ALA A 172 6.38 21.44 -7.63
C ALA A 172 5.67 21.89 -6.34
N ARG A 173 4.38 21.57 -6.18
CA ARG A 173 3.60 21.89 -4.97
C ARG A 173 4.11 21.15 -3.73
N LEU A 174 4.57 19.91 -3.88
CA LEU A 174 5.14 19.11 -2.79
C LEU A 174 6.56 19.54 -2.38
N GLY A 175 7.19 20.42 -3.15
CA GLY A 175 8.49 21.01 -2.84
C GLY A 175 9.68 20.23 -3.39
N LEU A 176 9.51 19.45 -4.46
CA LEU A 176 10.62 18.79 -5.12
C LEU A 176 11.63 19.84 -5.64
N PRO A 177 12.94 19.74 -5.32
CA PRO A 177 13.92 20.74 -5.74
C PRO A 177 13.97 20.96 -7.27
N GLN A 178 14.21 22.21 -7.67
CA GLN A 178 14.16 22.63 -9.09
C GLN A 178 15.05 21.76 -9.99
N LYS A 179 16.26 21.40 -9.56
CA LYS A 179 17.18 20.53 -10.31
C LYS A 179 16.61 19.16 -10.69
N PHE A 180 15.63 18.65 -9.94
CA PHE A 180 14.91 17.42 -10.28
C PHE A 180 13.70 17.72 -11.17
N LEU A 181 12.99 18.83 -10.92
CA LEU A 181 11.91 19.32 -11.79
C LEU A 181 12.39 19.59 -13.22
N ASP A 182 13.62 20.06 -13.39
CA ASP A 182 14.23 20.31 -14.71
C ASP A 182 14.34 19.03 -15.56
N GLY A 183 14.51 17.87 -14.91
CA GLY A 183 14.57 16.57 -15.59
C GLY A 183 13.21 15.87 -15.75
N LEU A 184 12.13 16.42 -15.20
CA LEU A 184 10.81 15.79 -15.29
C LEU A 184 10.30 15.78 -16.73
N ASP A 185 10.50 16.86 -17.48
CA ASP A 185 9.91 16.99 -18.82
C ASP A 185 10.45 15.91 -19.78
N ASP A 186 11.76 15.61 -19.73
CA ASP A 186 12.38 14.51 -20.47
C ASP A 186 11.87 13.13 -20.03
N LEU A 187 11.69 12.92 -18.72
CA LEU A 187 11.17 11.65 -18.19
C LEU A 187 9.69 11.45 -18.57
N LEU A 188 8.90 12.53 -18.55
CA LEU A 188 7.47 12.52 -18.89
C LEU A 188 7.24 12.34 -20.39
N GLY A 189 8.17 12.80 -21.23
CA GLY A 189 8.15 12.54 -22.68
C GLY A 189 8.12 11.04 -23.01
N ASP A 190 8.87 10.23 -22.26
CA ASP A 190 8.92 8.78 -22.43
C ASP A 190 7.93 8.02 -21.52
N ALA A 191 7.29 8.70 -20.56
CA ALA A 191 6.57 8.06 -19.47
C ALA A 191 5.47 7.11 -19.97
N ALA A 192 4.70 7.50 -20.98
CA ALA A 192 3.65 6.64 -21.53
C ALA A 192 4.19 5.29 -22.02
N THR A 193 5.36 5.28 -22.66
CA THR A 193 6.03 4.05 -23.11
C THR A 193 6.65 3.28 -21.94
N LEU A 194 7.28 4.00 -21.00
CA LEU A 194 7.90 3.38 -19.82
C LEU A 194 6.87 2.68 -18.92
N THR A 195 5.68 3.26 -18.77
CA THR A 195 4.64 2.77 -17.86
C THR A 195 3.57 1.92 -18.54
N ALA A 196 3.60 1.75 -19.86
CA ALA A 196 2.68 0.86 -20.57
C ALA A 196 2.76 -0.57 -20.00
N LEU A 197 1.66 -1.33 -20.07
CA LEU A 197 1.68 -2.73 -19.67
C LEU A 197 2.63 -3.53 -20.58
N ASN A 198 3.33 -4.50 -19.99
CA ASN A 198 4.14 -5.48 -20.72
C ASN A 198 3.61 -6.89 -20.43
N GLY A 199 2.48 -7.21 -21.06
CA GLY A 199 1.68 -8.41 -20.78
C GLY A 199 0.37 -8.08 -20.06
N PRO A 200 -0.34 -9.10 -19.54
CA PRO A 200 -1.55 -8.91 -18.75
C PRO A 200 -1.28 -8.04 -17.51
N PRO A 201 -2.26 -7.24 -17.06
CA PRO A 201 -2.14 -6.53 -15.80
C PRO A 201 -2.10 -7.54 -14.64
N VAL A 202 -1.43 -7.17 -13.56
CA VAL A 202 -1.36 -7.95 -12.33
C VAL A 202 -2.06 -7.21 -11.19
N ILE A 203 -2.37 -7.92 -10.10
CA ILE A 203 -2.89 -7.30 -8.87
C ILE A 203 -1.77 -6.47 -8.24
N LEU A 204 -2.03 -5.18 -8.02
CA LEU A 204 -1.15 -4.25 -7.33
C LEU A 204 -1.78 -3.88 -6.01
N THR A 205 -1.09 -4.10 -4.89
CA THR A 205 -1.62 -3.70 -3.58
C THR A 205 -1.14 -2.30 -3.21
N GLY A 206 0.11 -1.95 -3.51
CA GLY A 206 0.74 -0.71 -3.04
C GLY A 206 1.05 -0.68 -1.55
N GLU A 207 0.75 -1.76 -0.81
CA GLU A 207 0.73 -1.79 0.66
C GLU A 207 2.01 -2.37 1.30
N TYR A 208 3.08 -2.54 0.52
CA TYR A 208 4.34 -3.08 1.02
C TYR A 208 5.16 -1.99 1.73
N ILE A 209 4.60 -1.45 2.81
CA ILE A 209 5.18 -0.42 3.66
C ILE A 209 5.03 -0.81 5.14
N PRO A 210 5.91 -0.32 6.04
CA PRO A 210 5.94 -0.74 7.44
C PRO A 210 4.60 -0.62 8.18
N GLU A 211 3.75 0.32 7.78
CA GLU A 211 2.44 0.57 8.38
C GLU A 211 1.42 -0.54 8.11
N ASN A 212 1.60 -1.35 7.05
CA ASN A 212 0.56 -2.26 6.53
C ASN A 212 0.96 -3.75 6.53
N PHE A 213 2.09 -4.09 7.16
CA PHE A 213 2.45 -5.48 7.42
C PHE A 213 2.78 -5.75 8.89
N LEU A 214 2.67 -7.02 9.27
CA LEU A 214 3.08 -7.53 10.57
C LEU A 214 4.34 -8.38 10.45
N LEU A 215 5.18 -8.32 11.47
CA LEU A 215 6.36 -9.16 11.64
C LEU A 215 6.19 -10.09 12.85
N SER A 216 6.79 -11.27 12.76
CA SER A 216 6.88 -12.21 13.87
C SER A 216 8.35 -12.58 14.10
N ARG A 217 8.67 -12.97 15.33
CA ARG A 217 10.01 -13.46 15.68
C ARG A 217 10.02 -14.98 15.71
N GLY A 218 10.73 -15.58 14.75
CA GLY A 218 10.97 -17.02 14.67
C GLY A 218 12.37 -17.41 15.16
N GLY A 219 12.72 -18.69 15.00
CA GLY A 219 14.04 -19.22 15.38
C GLY A 219 15.21 -18.66 14.55
N SER A 220 14.93 -18.18 13.34
CA SER A 220 15.89 -17.57 12.41
C SER A 220 15.97 -16.04 12.50
N GLY A 221 15.20 -15.41 13.38
CA GLY A 221 15.09 -13.95 13.50
C GLY A 221 13.69 -13.44 13.16
N TRP A 222 13.60 -12.17 12.74
CA TRP A 222 12.33 -11.60 12.29
C TRP A 222 11.96 -12.03 10.87
N GLN A 223 10.66 -12.22 10.64
CA GLN A 223 10.06 -12.63 9.36
C GLN A 223 8.70 -11.96 9.17
N LEU A 224 8.27 -11.82 7.92
CA LEU A 224 6.97 -11.32 7.51
C LEU A 224 5.88 -12.31 7.96
N ALA A 225 4.91 -11.80 8.72
CA ALA A 225 3.85 -12.60 9.32
C ALA A 225 2.50 -12.40 8.60
N GLY A 226 2.25 -11.20 8.10
CA GLY A 226 1.03 -10.93 7.35
C GLY A 226 0.97 -9.53 6.75
N LEU A 227 0.02 -9.35 5.84
CA LEU A 227 -0.22 -8.13 5.08
C LEU A 227 -1.70 -7.76 5.20
N PHE A 228 -2.01 -6.49 5.36
CA PHE A 228 -3.38 -5.99 5.47
C PHE A 228 -3.56 -4.66 4.74
N ASP A 229 -4.80 -4.13 4.77
CA ASP A 229 -5.23 -2.87 4.15
C ASP A 229 -5.32 -2.89 2.61
N PHE A 230 -6.05 -3.85 2.04
CA PHE A 230 -6.22 -3.99 0.59
C PHE A 230 -7.17 -2.96 -0.05
N GLY A 231 -7.39 -1.82 0.61
CA GLY A 231 -8.36 -0.80 0.21
C GLY A 231 -7.94 -0.01 -1.03
N ASP A 232 -6.65 0.04 -1.36
CA ASP A 232 -6.14 0.80 -2.50
C ASP A 232 -5.65 -0.08 -3.65
N VAL A 233 -6.01 -1.38 -3.63
CA VAL A 233 -5.70 -2.35 -4.68
C VAL A 233 -6.19 -1.88 -6.04
N MET A 234 -5.33 -2.04 -7.04
CA MET A 234 -5.65 -1.80 -8.46
C MET A 234 -5.05 -2.91 -9.32
N THR A 235 -5.25 -2.83 -10.64
CA THR A 235 -4.54 -3.70 -11.59
C THR A 235 -3.64 -2.88 -12.50
N GLY A 236 -2.46 -3.39 -12.81
CA GLY A 236 -1.49 -2.59 -13.54
C GLY A 236 -0.16 -3.27 -13.81
N ARG A 237 0.87 -2.45 -13.96
CA ARG A 237 2.22 -2.90 -14.26
C ARG A 237 2.93 -3.43 -13.01
N ALA A 238 3.49 -4.63 -13.12
CA ALA A 238 4.12 -5.39 -12.04
C ALA A 238 5.12 -4.61 -11.18
N GLU A 239 6.03 -3.84 -11.80
CA GLU A 239 7.09 -3.14 -11.05
C GLU A 239 6.58 -2.00 -10.14
N TYR A 240 5.29 -1.63 -10.22
CA TYR A 240 4.70 -0.58 -9.39
C TYR A 240 4.70 -0.92 -7.89
N ASP A 241 4.57 -2.20 -7.52
CA ASP A 241 4.60 -2.63 -6.11
C ASP A 241 6.01 -2.64 -5.49
N LEU A 242 7.07 -2.53 -6.30
CA LEU A 242 8.45 -2.40 -5.79
C LEU A 242 8.74 -1.01 -5.22
N LEU A 243 7.88 -0.03 -5.50
CA LEU A 243 8.13 1.38 -5.21
C LEU A 243 8.03 1.70 -3.73
N GLY A 244 7.01 1.20 -3.03
CA GLY A 244 6.85 1.37 -1.58
C GLY A 244 8.09 0.88 -0.82
N PRO A 245 8.47 -0.40 -0.93
CA PRO A 245 9.66 -0.92 -0.26
C PRO A 245 10.93 -0.17 -0.67
N SER A 246 11.07 0.20 -1.95
CA SER A 246 12.22 0.98 -2.42
C SER A 246 12.33 2.34 -1.71
N ALA A 247 11.21 3.08 -1.59
CA ALA A 247 11.18 4.40 -0.97
C ALA A 247 11.41 4.35 0.55
N PHE A 248 10.68 3.47 1.25
CA PHE A 248 10.60 3.49 2.71
C PHE A 248 11.62 2.60 3.42
N MET A 249 12.09 1.53 2.77
CA MET A 249 12.77 0.43 3.47
C MET A 249 14.19 0.19 2.95
N THR A 250 14.38 0.16 1.63
CA THR A 250 15.71 -0.16 1.08
C THR A 250 16.75 0.91 1.42
N ALA A 251 16.33 2.17 1.53
CA ALA A 251 17.18 3.30 1.91
C ALA A 251 18.46 3.43 1.06
N GLY A 252 18.43 3.00 -0.21
CA GLY A 252 19.60 3.00 -1.08
C GLY A 252 20.76 2.13 -0.56
N VAL A 253 20.47 1.12 0.26
CA VAL A 253 21.48 0.16 0.73
C VAL A 253 21.56 -0.99 -0.28
N PRO A 254 22.70 -1.26 -0.94
CA PRO A 254 22.79 -2.22 -2.03
C PRO A 254 22.24 -3.61 -1.70
N ARG A 255 22.60 -4.16 -0.52
CA ARG A 255 22.12 -5.48 -0.09
C ARG A 255 20.62 -5.53 0.13
N ARG A 256 20.02 -4.46 0.66
CA ARG A 256 18.57 -4.36 0.86
C ARG A 256 17.82 -4.31 -0.47
N VAL A 257 18.31 -3.51 -1.42
CA VAL A 257 17.75 -3.45 -2.78
C VAL A 257 17.88 -4.81 -3.46
N GLN A 258 19.06 -5.44 -3.39
CA GLN A 258 19.30 -6.76 -3.96
C GLN A 258 18.34 -7.81 -3.37
N SER A 259 18.13 -7.82 -2.05
CA SER A 259 17.19 -8.75 -1.40
C SER A 259 15.76 -8.59 -1.91
N LEU A 260 15.26 -7.35 -1.97
CA LEU A 260 13.91 -7.06 -2.49
C LEU A 260 13.75 -7.55 -3.93
N PHE A 261 14.68 -7.18 -4.79
CA PHE A 261 14.62 -7.49 -6.22
C PHE A 261 14.79 -8.99 -6.47
N ALA A 262 15.69 -9.65 -5.75
CA ALA A 262 15.87 -11.09 -5.85
C ALA A 262 14.62 -11.86 -5.41
N GLY A 263 13.98 -11.45 -4.30
CA GLY A 263 12.70 -12.02 -3.87
C GLY A 263 11.59 -11.84 -4.89
N PHE A 264 11.55 -10.67 -5.55
CA PHE A 264 10.61 -10.41 -6.65
C PHE A 264 10.90 -11.25 -7.91
N GLY A 265 12.12 -11.73 -8.07
CA GLY A 265 12.55 -12.56 -9.20
C GLY A 265 13.49 -11.87 -10.19
N TYR A 266 14.03 -10.69 -9.85
CA TYR A 266 15.06 -10.00 -10.62
C TYR A 266 16.46 -10.33 -10.11
N SER A 267 17.34 -10.69 -11.03
CA SER A 267 18.77 -10.75 -10.79
C SER A 267 19.40 -9.36 -10.90
N ALA A 268 20.65 -9.21 -10.46
CA ALA A 268 21.39 -7.95 -10.64
C ALA A 268 21.51 -7.56 -12.13
N ALA A 269 21.59 -8.54 -13.05
CA ALA A 269 21.68 -8.28 -14.48
C ALA A 269 20.37 -7.70 -15.06
N ASP A 270 19.22 -7.96 -14.42
CA ASP A 270 17.93 -7.42 -14.84
C ASP A 270 17.77 -5.94 -14.47
N VAL A 271 18.55 -5.45 -13.49
CA VAL A 271 18.49 -4.08 -12.99
C VAL A 271 19.33 -3.13 -13.83
N THR A 272 18.92 -3.04 -15.09
CA THR A 272 19.54 -2.19 -16.10
C THR A 272 19.20 -0.71 -15.88
N PRO A 273 19.95 0.23 -16.50
CA PRO A 273 19.59 1.64 -16.52
C PRO A 273 18.16 1.91 -17.02
N ASP A 274 17.67 1.12 -17.98
CA ASP A 274 16.30 1.24 -18.50
C ASP A 274 15.25 0.83 -17.47
N LEU A 275 15.51 -0.22 -16.68
CA LEU A 275 14.65 -0.58 -15.56
C LEU A 275 14.64 0.54 -14.52
N LYS A 276 15.80 1.08 -14.14
CA LYS A 276 15.87 2.18 -13.16
C LYS A 276 15.13 3.44 -13.66
N ARG A 277 15.24 3.77 -14.95
CA ARG A 277 14.47 4.87 -15.57
C ARG A 277 12.97 4.63 -15.49
N ARG A 278 12.52 3.40 -15.77
CA ARG A 278 11.13 2.99 -15.63
C ARG A 278 10.63 3.08 -14.19
N LEU A 279 11.39 2.55 -13.24
CA LEU A 279 11.05 2.60 -11.81
C LEU A 279 10.97 4.05 -11.32
N MET A 280 11.86 4.93 -11.78
CA MET A 280 11.79 6.36 -11.47
C MET A 280 10.52 7.02 -12.06
N ALA A 281 10.16 6.69 -13.30
CA ALA A 281 8.90 7.17 -13.89
C ALA A 281 7.70 6.71 -13.06
N LEU A 282 7.60 5.40 -12.76
CA LEU A 282 6.52 4.86 -11.93
C LEU A 282 6.53 5.47 -10.51
N MET A 283 7.70 5.69 -9.90
CA MET A 283 7.86 6.31 -8.58
C MET A 283 7.25 7.73 -8.54
N LEU A 284 7.55 8.55 -9.55
CA LEU A 284 7.03 9.93 -9.65
C LEU A 284 5.55 9.98 -10.06
N LEU A 285 5.08 8.96 -10.77
CA LEU A 285 3.69 8.80 -11.20
C LEU A 285 2.83 8.01 -10.20
N HIS A 286 3.42 7.53 -9.10
CA HIS A 286 2.68 6.81 -8.07
C HIS A 286 1.58 7.69 -7.46
N ARG A 287 0.41 7.11 -7.15
CA ARG A 287 -0.74 7.86 -6.57
C ARG A 287 -0.39 8.59 -5.27
N ALA A 288 0.50 8.00 -4.49
CA ALA A 288 1.01 8.54 -3.21
C ALA A 288 2.44 9.11 -3.35
N SER A 289 2.87 9.49 -4.56
CA SER A 289 4.22 9.99 -4.79
C SER A 289 4.47 11.31 -4.05
N ASP A 290 5.34 11.26 -3.05
CA ASP A 290 5.94 12.41 -2.37
C ASP A 290 7.40 12.08 -1.99
N PRO A 291 8.34 12.14 -2.95
CA PRO A 291 9.74 11.80 -2.71
C PRO A 291 10.39 12.61 -1.57
N VAL A 292 9.91 13.84 -1.35
CA VAL A 292 10.44 14.73 -0.31
C VAL A 292 10.20 14.15 1.07
N ARG A 293 9.07 13.49 1.29
CA ARG A 293 8.68 12.91 2.59
C ARG A 293 8.94 11.41 2.70
N HIS A 294 8.90 10.68 1.60
CA HIS A 294 8.87 9.22 1.62
C HIS A 294 10.23 8.56 1.37
N PHE A 295 11.21 9.25 0.79
CA PHE A 295 12.54 8.66 0.60
C PHE A 295 13.32 8.62 1.91
N CYS A 296 13.50 7.42 2.45
CA CYS A 296 14.26 7.17 3.68
C CYS A 296 15.78 7.11 3.43
N ILE A 297 16.32 8.03 2.63
CA ILE A 297 17.75 8.21 2.40
C ILE A 297 18.16 9.56 2.96
N GLU A 298 18.95 9.57 4.03
CA GLU A 298 19.38 10.81 4.67
C GLU A 298 20.16 11.70 3.67
N GLY A 299 19.75 12.97 3.55
CA GLY A 299 20.39 13.95 2.69
C GLY A 299 20.36 13.61 1.20
N TRP A 300 19.41 12.79 0.73
CA TRP A 300 19.34 12.35 -0.67
C TRP A 300 19.30 13.52 -1.66
N GLN A 301 18.64 14.61 -1.29
CA GLN A 301 18.52 15.81 -2.13
C GLN A 301 19.88 16.47 -2.36
N GLN A 302 20.86 16.31 -1.47
CA GLN A 302 22.21 16.82 -1.63
C GLN A 302 23.11 15.81 -2.36
N LYS A 303 22.82 14.52 -2.22
CA LYS A 303 23.61 13.41 -2.80
C LYS A 303 23.39 13.20 -4.30
N ALA A 304 22.24 13.61 -4.85
CA ALA A 304 21.95 13.50 -6.28
C ALA A 304 21.80 14.90 -6.93
N ALA A 305 22.48 15.15 -8.04
CA ALA A 305 22.38 16.41 -8.79
C ALA A 305 21.16 16.46 -9.73
N ASN A 306 20.64 15.31 -10.14
CA ASN A 306 19.56 15.19 -11.12
C ASN A 306 18.82 13.84 -10.95
N LEU A 307 17.76 13.60 -11.74
CA LEU A 307 16.95 12.38 -11.64
C LEU A 307 17.70 11.10 -12.01
N ARG A 308 18.77 11.18 -12.82
CA ARG A 308 19.58 10.01 -13.17
C ARG A 308 20.43 9.59 -11.98
N GLU A 309 21.12 10.51 -11.33
CA GLU A 309 21.86 10.21 -10.10
C GLU A 309 20.94 9.76 -8.97
N LEU A 310 19.70 10.28 -8.92
CA LEU A 310 18.70 9.82 -7.96
C LEU A 310 18.27 8.36 -8.20
N GLN A 311 18.21 7.91 -9.46
CA GLN A 311 17.98 6.50 -9.78
C GLN A 311 19.08 5.60 -9.22
N ASP A 312 20.34 5.98 -9.44
CA ASP A 312 21.49 5.21 -8.96
C ASP A 312 21.61 5.24 -7.44
N LEU A 313 21.13 6.32 -6.79
CA LEU A 313 21.06 6.42 -5.34
C LEU A 313 19.97 5.52 -4.73
N LEU A 314 18.79 5.42 -5.36
CA LEU A 314 17.70 4.56 -4.89
C LEU A 314 17.98 3.08 -5.14
N TRP A 315 18.60 2.76 -6.28
CA TRP A 315 18.87 1.39 -6.71
C TRP A 315 20.36 1.22 -7.07
N PRO A 316 21.28 1.16 -6.09
CA PRO A 316 22.73 1.08 -6.29
C PRO A 316 23.18 -0.37 -6.53
N ILE A 317 22.60 -1.01 -7.53
CA ILE A 317 22.95 -2.34 -8.03
C ILE A 317 23.27 -2.31 -9.53
#